data_AF-A0A7C5GRB7-F1
#
_entry.id   AF-A0A7C5GRB7-F1
#
_cell.length_a   1.000
_cell.length_b   1.000
_cell.length_c   1.000
_cell.angle_alpha   90.00
_cell.angle_beta   90.00
_cell.angle_gamma   90.00
#
_symmetry.space_group_name_H-M   'P 1'
#
loop_
_entity.id
_entity.type
_entity.pdbx_description
1 polymer ?
#
loop_
_entity_poly.entity_id
_entity_poly.type
_entity_poly.pdbx_seq_one_letter_code
_entity_poly.pdbx_strand_id
1 'polypeptide(L)'
;MIEEFDKSAEYNAKLVLYLSDVSGMVSKKISHIIFKHKVFTSVYLNKLAFEYQDENHCECGTWYNSEEANRFRKYKDFEALGELHKDFHALVYEIVSKITAGKDLFDYKEEILNELNKIEEFSTKMFEYTDKVSEDEEKEILVGE
;
A
#
# COMPACT_ATOMS: atom_id res chain seq x y z
N MET A 1 -41.98 9.44 -6.58
CA MET A 1 -41.35 9.90 -7.83
C MET A 1 -40.17 10.84 -7.60
N ILE A 2 -40.33 12.09 -7.14
CA ILE A 2 -39.18 12.99 -6.90
C ILE A 2 -38.30 12.49 -5.74
N GLU A 3 -38.88 12.15 -4.59
CA GLU A 3 -38.10 11.62 -3.45
C GLU A 3 -37.40 10.28 -3.74
N GLU A 4 -38.01 9.41 -4.55
CA GLU A 4 -37.40 8.14 -4.97
C GLU A 4 -36.24 8.38 -5.93
N PHE A 5 -36.39 9.35 -6.84
CA PHE A 5 -35.32 9.78 -7.72
C PHE A 5 -34.16 10.38 -6.92
N ASP A 6 -34.43 11.24 -5.94
CA ASP A 6 -33.40 11.87 -5.10
C ASP A 6 -32.61 10.82 -4.30
N LYS A 7 -33.30 9.87 -3.66
CA LYS A 7 -32.64 8.76 -2.94
C LYS A 7 -31.79 7.89 -3.86
N SER A 8 -32.28 7.61 -5.06
CA SER A 8 -31.54 6.83 -6.05
C SER A 8 -30.30 7.58 -6.54
N ALA A 9 -30.41 8.90 -6.79
CA ALA A 9 -29.29 9.73 -7.21
C ALA A 9 -28.20 9.81 -6.12
N GLU A 10 -28.60 10.00 -4.86
CA GLU A 10 -27.69 10.03 -3.72
C GLU A 10 -26.94 8.71 -3.54
N TYR A 11 -27.67 7.58 -3.58
CA TYR A 11 -27.07 6.26 -3.49
C TYR A 11 -26.07 5.99 -4.61
N ASN A 12 -26.40 6.35 -5.85
CA ASN A 12 -25.49 6.17 -6.99
C ASN A 12 -24.22 7.02 -6.85
N ALA A 13 -24.33 8.26 -6.35
CA ALA A 13 -23.16 9.11 -6.09
C ALA A 13 -22.23 8.48 -5.05
N LYS A 14 -22.81 7.98 -3.95
CA LYS A 14 -22.10 7.25 -2.89
C LYS A 14 -21.42 5.97 -3.40
N LEU A 15 -22.12 5.20 -4.22
CA LEU A 15 -21.59 3.99 -4.85
C LEU A 15 -20.40 4.28 -5.78
N VAL A 16 -20.48 5.34 -6.60
CA VAL A 16 -19.37 5.74 -7.47
C VAL A 16 -18.14 6.14 -6.66
N LEU A 17 -18.33 6.87 -5.55
CA LEU A 17 -17.25 7.23 -4.65
C LEU A 17 -16.57 5.98 -4.06
N TYR A 18 -17.34 5.07 -3.48
CA TYR A 18 -16.83 3.81 -2.94
C TYR A 18 -16.06 2.99 -3.98
N LEU A 19 -16.60 2.83 -5.19
CA LEU A 19 -15.93 2.07 -6.26
C LEU A 19 -14.64 2.73 -6.72
N SER A 20 -14.59 4.07 -6.76
CA SER A 20 -13.37 4.82 -7.04
C SER A 20 -12.30 4.55 -5.98
N ASP A 21 -12.70 4.44 -4.72
CA ASP A 21 -11.79 4.22 -3.60
C ASP A 21 -11.21 2.82 -3.60
N VAL A 22 -12.07 1.81 -3.77
CA VAL A 22 -11.64 0.42 -3.93
C VAL A 22 -10.70 0.28 -5.13
N SER A 23 -11.04 0.87 -6.27
CA SER A 23 -10.17 0.86 -7.46
C SER A 23 -8.81 1.52 -7.17
N GLY A 24 -8.83 2.66 -6.47
CA GLY A 24 -7.65 3.35 -6.01
C GLY A 24 -6.80 2.44 -5.13
N MET A 25 -7.35 1.85 -4.08
CA MET A 25 -6.64 0.97 -3.15
C MET A 25 -6.08 -0.28 -3.82
N VAL A 26 -6.82 -0.91 -4.73
CA VAL A 26 -6.34 -2.04 -5.55
C VAL A 26 -5.14 -1.62 -6.41
N SER A 27 -5.18 -0.43 -7.01
CA SER A 27 -4.02 0.11 -7.75
C SER A 27 -2.77 0.16 -6.89
N LYS A 28 -2.88 0.64 -5.63
CA LYS A 28 -1.73 0.71 -4.71
C LYS A 28 -1.19 -0.68 -4.37
N LYS A 29 -2.07 -1.68 -4.17
CA LYS A 29 -1.64 -3.09 -3.98
C LYS A 29 -0.84 -3.60 -5.18
N ILE A 30 -1.31 -3.35 -6.40
CA ILE A 30 -0.63 -3.75 -7.64
C ILE A 30 0.73 -3.05 -7.76
N SER A 31 0.78 -1.73 -7.56
CA SER A 31 2.03 -0.96 -7.57
C SER A 31 3.04 -1.52 -6.56
N HIS A 32 2.58 -1.90 -5.37
CA HIS A 32 3.40 -2.51 -4.34
C HIS A 32 3.91 -3.92 -4.72
N ILE A 33 3.07 -4.76 -5.36
CA ILE A 33 3.50 -6.07 -5.89
C ILE A 33 4.60 -5.90 -6.95
N ILE A 34 4.45 -4.94 -7.86
CA ILE A 34 5.44 -4.63 -8.89
C ILE A 34 6.74 -4.14 -8.26
N PHE A 35 6.65 -3.25 -7.26
CA PHE A 35 7.82 -2.75 -6.52
C PHE A 35 8.57 -3.88 -5.83
N LYS A 36 7.86 -4.73 -5.08
CA LYS A 36 8.42 -5.90 -4.42
C LYS A 36 9.11 -6.83 -5.41
N HIS A 37 8.49 -7.13 -6.56
CA HIS A 37 9.13 -7.92 -7.60
C HIS A 37 10.47 -7.32 -8.04
N LYS A 38 10.54 -6.00 -8.25
CA LYS A 38 11.79 -5.30 -8.61
C LYS A 38 12.86 -5.40 -7.51
N VAL A 39 12.48 -5.40 -6.23
CA VAL A 39 13.41 -5.64 -5.11
C VAL A 39 14.03 -7.03 -5.23
N PHE A 40 13.21 -8.06 -5.40
CA PHE A 40 13.67 -9.45 -5.54
C PHE A 40 14.56 -9.63 -6.77
N THR A 41 14.18 -9.04 -7.91
CA THR A 41 15.02 -9.01 -9.10
C THR A 41 16.37 -8.33 -8.83
N SER A 42 16.38 -7.25 -8.05
CA SER A 42 17.62 -6.52 -7.74
C SER A 42 18.59 -7.35 -6.89
N VAL A 43 18.06 -8.10 -5.93
CA VAL A 43 18.84 -9.07 -5.14
C VAL A 43 19.40 -10.16 -6.05
N TYR A 44 18.56 -10.76 -6.90
CA TYR A 44 18.98 -11.82 -7.82
C TYR A 44 20.09 -11.38 -8.78
N LEU A 45 19.99 -10.16 -9.31
CA LEU A 45 20.98 -9.60 -10.24
C LEU A 45 22.22 -9.01 -9.53
N ASN A 46 22.22 -8.93 -8.20
CA ASN A 46 23.18 -8.16 -7.41
C ASN A 46 23.36 -6.72 -7.97
N LYS A 47 22.24 -6.09 -8.34
CA LYS A 47 22.20 -4.77 -8.99
C LYS A 47 20.80 -4.18 -8.89
N LEU A 48 20.68 -2.88 -8.62
CA LEU A 48 19.37 -2.21 -8.64
C LEU A 48 18.74 -2.27 -10.04
N ALA A 49 17.51 -2.80 -10.08
CA ALA A 49 16.66 -2.89 -11.26
C ALA A 49 15.63 -1.74 -11.35
N PHE A 50 15.68 -0.78 -10.42
CA PHE A 50 14.74 0.33 -10.30
C PHE A 50 15.37 1.50 -9.53
N GLU A 51 14.77 2.67 -9.67
CA GLU A 51 15.08 3.84 -8.83
C GLU A 51 14.28 3.73 -7.53
N TYR A 52 14.98 3.70 -6.40
CA TYR A 52 14.31 3.61 -5.10
C TYR A 52 13.58 4.91 -4.76
N GLN A 53 12.35 4.76 -4.28
CA GLN A 53 11.56 5.82 -3.67
C GLN A 53 11.25 5.40 -2.23
N ASP A 54 11.32 6.35 -1.30
CA ASP A 54 10.97 6.11 0.10
C ASP A 54 9.45 5.99 0.30
N GLU A 55 9.05 5.74 1.55
CA GLU A 55 7.67 5.55 1.96
C GLU A 55 6.78 6.78 1.77
N ASN A 56 7.34 7.97 1.55
CA ASN A 56 6.57 9.20 1.37
C ASN A 56 6.44 9.58 -0.11
N HIS A 57 7.42 9.20 -0.94
CA HIS A 57 7.50 9.58 -2.34
C HIS A 57 6.99 8.50 -3.31
N CYS A 58 6.68 7.29 -2.84
CA CYS A 58 6.00 6.29 -3.66
C CYS A 58 4.52 6.68 -3.89
N GLU A 59 3.84 6.06 -4.86
CA GLU A 59 2.43 6.34 -5.17
C GLU A 59 1.52 6.16 -3.94
N CYS A 60 1.78 5.12 -3.14
CA CYS A 60 1.04 4.86 -1.90
C CYS A 60 1.29 5.95 -0.85
N GLY A 61 2.55 6.32 -0.63
CA GLY A 61 2.94 7.37 0.33
C GLY A 61 2.38 8.74 -0.02
N THR A 62 2.44 9.09 -1.30
CA THR A 62 1.87 10.34 -1.81
C THR A 62 0.37 10.40 -1.53
N TRP A 63 -0.36 9.31 -1.80
CA TRP A 63 -1.78 9.20 -1.50
C TRP A 63 -2.06 9.20 0.01
N TYR A 64 -1.32 8.41 0.80
CA TYR A 64 -1.50 8.31 2.24
C TYR A 64 -1.35 9.67 2.94
N ASN A 65 -0.48 10.53 2.42
CA ASN A 65 -0.21 11.87 2.93
C ASN A 65 -1.12 12.95 2.31
N SER A 66 -2.00 12.60 1.39
CA SER A 66 -2.85 13.56 0.67
C SER A 66 -4.11 13.93 1.47
N GLU A 67 -4.77 15.02 1.06
CA GLU A 67 -6.04 15.43 1.69
C GLU A 67 -7.15 14.42 1.44
N GLU A 68 -7.14 13.78 0.26
CA GLU A 68 -8.11 12.76 -0.12
C GLU A 68 -8.12 11.57 0.84
N ALA A 69 -6.95 11.23 1.41
CA ALA A 69 -6.82 10.14 2.36
C ALA A 69 -7.29 10.49 3.79
N ASN A 70 -7.51 11.77 4.10
CA ASN A 70 -7.86 12.20 5.46
C ASN A 70 -9.14 11.55 5.98
N ARG A 71 -10.11 11.27 5.10
CA ARG A 71 -11.37 10.61 5.50
C ARG A 71 -11.17 9.20 6.04
N PHE A 72 -10.10 8.50 5.65
CA PHE A 72 -9.79 7.16 6.14
C PHE A 72 -9.07 7.17 7.49
N ARG A 73 -8.54 8.32 7.94
CA ARG A 73 -7.78 8.43 9.20
C ARG A 73 -8.62 8.16 10.46
N LYS A 74 -9.94 8.12 10.34
CA LYS A 74 -10.84 7.66 11.40
C LYS A 74 -10.72 6.16 11.67
N TYR A 75 -10.22 5.37 10.71
CA TYR A 75 -10.05 3.93 10.83
C TYR A 75 -8.68 3.58 11.40
N LYS A 76 -8.67 2.79 12.48
CA LYS A 76 -7.42 2.32 13.11
C LYS A 76 -6.56 1.49 12.16
N ASP A 77 -7.18 0.68 11.32
CA ASP A 77 -6.48 -0.15 10.34
C ASP A 77 -5.80 0.71 9.26
N PHE A 78 -6.30 1.93 9.00
CA PHE A 78 -5.64 2.87 8.11
C PHE A 78 -4.37 3.49 8.73
N GLU A 79 -4.38 3.77 10.03
CA GLU A 79 -3.18 4.22 10.74
C GLU A 79 -2.13 3.10 10.76
N ALA A 80 -2.52 1.87 11.11
CA ALA A 80 -1.66 0.69 11.12
C ALA A 80 -1.08 0.37 9.72
N LEU A 81 -1.83 0.61 8.64
CA LEU A 81 -1.35 0.51 7.28
C LEU A 81 -0.16 1.45 7.02
N GLY A 82 -0.21 2.69 7.52
CA GLY A 82 0.88 3.66 7.38
C GLY A 82 2.15 3.22 8.11
N GLU A 83 2.02 2.67 9.31
CA GLU A 83 3.16 2.12 10.08
C GLU A 83 3.80 0.94 9.37
N LEU A 84 3.00 -0.03 8.91
CA LEU A 84 3.49 -1.17 8.14
C LEU A 84 4.17 -0.75 6.82
N HIS A 85 3.64 0.27 6.15
CA HIS A 85 4.21 0.80 4.92
C HIS A 85 5.61 1.40 5.15
N LYS A 86 5.77 2.17 6.23
CA LYS A 86 7.08 2.71 6.63
C LYS A 86 8.06 1.59 6.96
N ASP A 87 7.66 0.62 7.77
CA ASP A 87 8.54 -0.49 8.17
C ASP A 87 8.92 -1.38 6.98
N PHE A 88 8.00 -1.57 6.02
CA PHE A 88 8.28 -2.24 4.75
C PHE A 88 9.39 -1.51 3.97
N HIS A 89 9.26 -0.19 3.79
CA HIS A 89 10.25 0.59 3.05
C HIS A 89 11.61 0.63 3.75
N ALA A 90 11.65 0.59 5.08
CA ALA A 90 12.89 0.47 5.85
C ALA A 90 13.63 -0.84 5.55
N LEU A 91 12.91 -1.98 5.52
CA LEU A 91 13.51 -3.28 5.16
C LEU A 91 14.04 -3.27 3.72
N VAL A 92 13.30 -2.68 2.78
CA VAL A 92 13.76 -2.56 1.39
C VAL A 92 15.00 -1.66 1.30
N TYR A 93 15.05 -0.58 2.07
CA TYR A 93 16.19 0.32 2.09
C TYR A 93 17.47 -0.37 2.56
N GLU A 94 17.38 -1.28 3.53
CA GLU A 94 18.54 -2.06 3.98
C GLU A 94 19.14 -2.90 2.83
N ILE A 95 18.31 -3.53 2.00
CA ILE A 95 18.76 -4.26 0.81
C ILE A 95 19.37 -3.30 -0.23
N VAL A 96 18.66 -2.21 -0.52
CA VAL A 96 19.07 -1.20 -1.52
C VAL A 96 20.41 -0.57 -1.14
N SER A 97 20.62 -0.26 0.14
CA SER A 97 21.86 0.33 0.66
C SER A 97 23.06 -0.60 0.48
N LYS A 98 22.87 -1.92 0.66
CA LYS A 98 23.91 -2.93 0.43
C LYS A 98 24.32 -3.00 -1.04
N ILE A 99 23.34 -3.02 -1.94
CA ILE A 99 23.58 -3.03 -3.40
C ILE A 99 24.30 -1.76 -3.86
N THR A 100 23.82 -0.59 -3.42
CA THR A 100 24.40 0.71 -3.82
C THR A 100 25.80 0.93 -3.29
N ALA A 101 26.12 0.39 -2.11
CA ALA A 101 27.47 0.38 -1.56
C ALA A 101 28.42 -0.61 -2.28
N GLY A 102 27.94 -1.35 -3.28
CA GLY A 102 28.74 -2.32 -4.03
C GLY A 102 29.15 -3.55 -3.22
N LYS A 103 28.39 -3.87 -2.16
CA LYS A 103 28.64 -5.07 -1.34
C LYS A 103 28.30 -6.33 -2.11
N ASP A 104 29.01 -7.42 -1.85
CA ASP A 104 28.60 -8.75 -2.31
C ASP A 104 27.43 -9.22 -1.43
N LEU A 105 26.24 -9.34 -2.01
CA LEU A 105 25.06 -9.78 -1.26
C LEU A 105 25.18 -11.22 -0.75
N PHE A 106 26.10 -12.03 -1.30
CA PHE A 106 26.34 -13.38 -0.78
C PHE A 106 26.81 -13.36 0.69
N ASP A 107 27.57 -12.33 1.09
CA ASP A 107 28.03 -12.14 2.46
C ASP A 107 26.87 -11.84 3.43
N TYR A 108 25.73 -11.38 2.91
CA TYR A 108 24.54 -10.97 3.67
C TYR A 108 23.34 -11.88 3.40
N LYS A 109 23.53 -13.06 2.79
CA LYS A 109 22.44 -13.91 2.27
C LYS A 109 21.36 -14.25 3.30
N GLU A 110 21.73 -14.50 4.55
CA GLU A 110 20.78 -14.87 5.61
C GLU A 110 19.96 -13.66 6.07
N GLU A 111 20.62 -12.51 6.21
CA GLU A 111 19.97 -11.24 6.54
C GLU A 111 18.99 -10.83 5.44
N ILE A 112 19.44 -10.85 4.18
CA ILE A 112 18.61 -10.54 3.01
C ILE A 112 17.42 -11.50 2.90
N LEU A 113 17.64 -12.80 3.10
CA LEU A 113 16.52 -13.77 3.07
C LEU A 113 15.48 -13.47 4.16
N ASN A 114 15.93 -13.10 5.36
CA ASN A 114 15.05 -12.68 6.44
C ASN A 114 14.30 -11.38 6.13
N GLU A 115 14.98 -10.38 5.56
CA GLU A 115 14.37 -9.12 5.10
C GLU A 115 13.29 -9.40 4.03
N LEU A 116 13.59 -10.23 3.02
CA LEU A 116 12.65 -10.60 1.97
C LEU A 116 11.42 -11.34 2.52
N ASN A 117 11.59 -12.24 3.50
CA ASN A 117 10.46 -12.91 4.15
C ASN A 117 9.56 -11.92 4.93
N LYS A 118 10.16 -10.97 5.65
CA LYS A 118 9.40 -9.92 6.36
C LYS A 118 8.67 -8.98 5.41
N ILE A 119 9.30 -8.62 4.29
CA ILE A 119 8.70 -7.84 3.20
C ILE A 119 7.43 -8.53 2.68
N GLU A 120 7.44 -9.85 2.51
CA GLU A 120 6.25 -10.64 2.12
C GLU A 120 5.16 -10.64 3.20
N GLU A 121 5.55 -10.85 4.46
CA GLU A 121 4.61 -10.81 5.60
C GLU A 121 3.93 -9.45 5.74
N PHE A 122 4.70 -8.36 5.67
CA PHE A 122 4.17 -7.00 5.75
C PHE A 122 3.29 -6.68 4.56
N SER A 123 3.65 -7.11 3.35
CA SER A 123 2.80 -6.96 2.17
C SER A 123 1.43 -7.61 2.39
N THR A 124 1.40 -8.81 2.97
CA THR A 124 0.16 -9.55 3.23
C THR A 124 -0.71 -8.80 4.23
N LYS A 125 -0.13 -8.37 5.36
CA LYS A 125 -0.83 -7.60 6.39
C LYS A 125 -1.36 -6.25 5.87
N MET A 126 -0.56 -5.54 5.07
CA MET A 126 -1.01 -4.30 4.44
C MET A 126 -2.21 -4.53 3.51
N PHE A 127 -2.22 -5.64 2.77
CA PHE A 127 -3.36 -5.96 1.91
C PHE A 127 -4.62 -6.26 2.72
N GLU A 128 -4.50 -7.02 3.81
CA GLU A 128 -5.60 -7.27 4.74
C GLU A 128 -6.16 -5.98 5.34
N TYR A 129 -5.31 -5.05 5.81
CA TYR A 129 -5.79 -3.77 6.34
C TYR A 129 -6.41 -2.87 5.28
N THR A 130 -5.87 -2.90 4.06
CA THR A 130 -6.47 -2.15 2.94
C THR A 130 -7.88 -2.68 2.61
N ASP A 131 -8.09 -4.01 2.68
CA ASP A 131 -9.42 -4.60 2.46
C ASP A 131 -10.38 -4.21 3.59
N LYS A 132 -9.94 -4.29 4.85
CA LYS A 132 -10.77 -3.85 5.99
C LYS A 132 -11.17 -2.38 5.93
N VAL A 133 -10.24 -1.49 5.55
CA VAL A 133 -10.55 -0.07 5.36
C VAL A 133 -11.57 0.13 4.25
N SER A 134 -11.50 -0.66 3.17
CA SER A 134 -12.50 -0.63 2.10
C SER A 134 -13.87 -1.09 2.61
N GLU A 135 -13.92 -2.19 3.37
CA GLU A 135 -15.16 -2.72 3.94
C GLU A 135 -15.81 -1.76 4.96
N ASP A 136 -15.01 -1.08 5.77
CA ASP A 136 -15.53 -0.10 6.73
C ASP A 136 -16.03 1.17 6.05
N GLU A 137 -15.36 1.63 4.99
CA GLU A 137 -15.86 2.75 4.17
C GLU A 137 -17.15 2.37 3.42
N GLU A 138 -17.31 1.12 2.99
CA GLU A 138 -18.56 0.62 2.40
C GLU A 138 -19.74 0.77 3.37
N LYS A 139 -19.56 0.31 4.62
CA LYS A 139 -20.59 0.40 5.66
C LYS A 139 -20.96 1.85 5.95
N GLU A 140 -19.97 2.72 6.05
CA GLU A 140 -20.25 4.12 6.39
C GLU A 140 -20.92 4.87 5.24
N ILE A 141 -20.44 4.71 4.01
CA ILE A 141 -20.90 5.49 2.86
C ILE A 141 -22.21 4.93 2.27
N LEU A 142 -22.37 3.60 2.22
CA LEU A 142 -23.54 2.96 1.58
C LEU A 142 -24.62 2.56 2.58
N VAL A 143 -24.25 2.13 3.78
CA VAL A 143 -25.19 1.63 4.81
C VAL A 143 -25.52 2.71 5.85
N GLY A 144 -24.57 3.61 6.15
CA GLY A 144 -24.71 4.67 7.14
C GLY A 144 -24.51 4.19 8.59
N GLU A 145 -23.67 3.17 8.78
CA GLU A 145 -23.23 2.66 10.10
C GLU A 145 -21.91 3.31 10.54
#